data_AF-A0A9N8YNF7-F1
#
_entry.id   AF-A0A9N8YNF7-F1
#
_cell.length_a   1.000
_cell.length_b   1.000
_cell.length_c   1.000
_cell.angle_alpha   90.00
_cell.angle_beta   90.00
_cell.angle_gamma   90.00
#
_symmetry.space_group_name_H-M   'P 1'
#
loop_
_entity.id
_entity.type
_entity.pdbx_description
1 polymer ?
#
loop_
_entity_poly.entity_id
_entity_poly.type
_entity_poly.pdbx_seq_one_letter_code
_entity_poly.pdbx_strand_id
1 'polypeptide(L)'
;MSTSTKILSFDTAKGWSVANVRNFLESKKNDFSLNDAEIGKFEKNSINGRAFLKYTEDNLLQDGLRRGLTSNLAEFIKGVNNQKQLNDGECHNKISQRKEWIKLKLYLYSVCIVSYLNLQFCADILVFQICAIALAYL
;
A
#
# COMPACT_ATOMS: atom_id res chain seq x y z
N MET A 1 -26.19 -9.85 -20.72
CA MET A 1 -25.88 -9.58 -19.29
C MET A 1 -24.40 -9.27 -19.19
N SER A 2 -24.03 -8.02 -18.98
CA SER A 2 -22.63 -7.62 -18.83
C SER A 2 -22.12 -8.08 -17.46
N THR A 3 -21.41 -9.20 -17.42
CA THR A 3 -20.71 -9.65 -16.21
C THR A 3 -19.54 -8.71 -15.98
N SER A 4 -19.73 -7.70 -15.14
CA SER A 4 -18.65 -6.92 -14.57
C SER A 4 -17.68 -7.91 -13.91
N THR A 5 -16.53 -8.15 -14.55
CA THR A 5 -15.46 -8.97 -14.02
C THR A 5 -14.92 -8.25 -12.79
N LYS A 6 -15.54 -8.48 -11.64
CA LYS A 6 -15.07 -7.97 -10.36
C LYS A 6 -13.68 -8.54 -10.15
N ILE A 7 -12.67 -7.70 -10.36
CA ILE A 7 -11.27 -8.04 -10.18
C ILE A 7 -11.11 -8.52 -8.74
N LEU A 8 -10.57 -9.73 -8.57
CA LEU A 8 -10.30 -10.29 -7.26
C LEU A 8 -9.21 -9.47 -6.57
N SER A 9 -9.50 -8.93 -5.38
CA SER A 9 -8.49 -8.22 -4.58
C SER A 9 -7.72 -9.19 -3.67
N PHE A 10 -6.45 -8.87 -3.41
CA PHE A 10 -5.58 -9.65 -2.53
C PHE A 10 -6.19 -9.88 -1.14
N ASP A 11 -6.72 -8.84 -0.49
CA ASP A 11 -7.29 -8.96 0.86
C ASP A 11 -8.52 -9.86 0.91
N THR A 12 -9.35 -9.82 -0.15
CA THR A 12 -10.49 -10.72 -0.31
C THR A 12 -10.01 -12.16 -0.43
N ALA A 13 -9.06 -12.40 -1.34
CA ALA A 13 -8.51 -13.73 -1.59
C ALA A 13 -7.80 -14.31 -0.35
N LYS A 14 -7.08 -13.49 0.41
CA LYS A 14 -6.35 -13.90 1.63
C LYS A 14 -7.28 -14.44 2.72
N GLY A 15 -8.51 -13.93 2.78
CA GLY A 15 -9.53 -14.33 3.75
C GLY A 15 -10.31 -15.59 3.38
N TRP A 16 -10.07 -16.17 2.20
CA TRP A 16 -10.86 -17.30 1.71
C TRP A 16 -10.64 -18.60 2.49
N SER A 17 -11.74 -19.28 2.77
CA SER A 17 -11.75 -20.69 3.16
C SER A 17 -11.45 -21.58 1.94
N VAL A 18 -11.24 -22.87 2.17
CA VAL A 18 -11.08 -23.87 1.10
C VAL A 18 -12.30 -23.88 0.17
N ALA A 19 -13.51 -23.81 0.73
CA ALA A 19 -14.75 -23.76 -0.05
C ALA A 19 -14.86 -22.49 -0.91
N ASN A 20 -14.38 -21.34 -0.40
CA ASN A 20 -14.34 -20.10 -1.17
C ASN A 20 -13.37 -20.19 -2.37
N VAL A 21 -12.19 -20.80 -2.17
CA VAL A 21 -11.24 -21.06 -3.26
C VAL A 21 -11.87 -21.96 -4.32
N ARG A 22 -12.52 -23.05 -3.89
CA ARG A 22 -13.24 -23.97 -4.78
C ARG A 22 -14.31 -23.24 -5.61
N ASN A 23 -15.21 -22.52 -4.95
CA ASN A 23 -16.29 -21.78 -5.63
C ASN A 23 -15.75 -20.75 -6.61
N PHE A 24 -14.64 -20.08 -6.27
CA PHE A 24 -13.98 -19.16 -7.18
C PHE A 24 -13.45 -19.88 -8.43
N LEU A 25 -12.72 -20.98 -8.25
CA LEU A 25 -12.20 -21.77 -9.37
C LEU A 25 -13.32 -22.35 -10.25
N GLU A 26 -14.44 -22.77 -9.66
CA GLU A 26 -15.64 -23.19 -10.40
C GLU A 26 -16.24 -22.03 -11.21
N SER A 27 -16.36 -20.84 -10.61
CA SER A 27 -16.87 -19.64 -11.31
C SER A 27 -15.97 -19.18 -12.46
N LYS A 28 -14.68 -19.55 -12.42
CA LYS A 28 -13.65 -19.23 -13.41
C LYS A 28 -13.17 -20.45 -14.18
N LYS A 29 -13.94 -21.53 -14.13
CA LYS A 29 -13.57 -22.82 -14.73
C LYS A 29 -13.27 -22.68 -16.21
N ASN A 30 -14.11 -21.96 -16.95
CA ASN A 30 -13.94 -21.74 -18.39
C ASN A 30 -12.75 -20.81 -18.68
N ASP A 31 -12.59 -19.75 -17.90
CA ASP A 31 -11.51 -18.76 -18.07
C ASP A 31 -10.13 -19.41 -17.91
N PHE A 32 -10.01 -20.36 -16.97
CA PHE A 32 -8.77 -21.11 -16.74
C PHE A 32 -8.73 -22.47 -17.46
N SER A 33 -9.80 -22.88 -18.15
CA SER A 33 -9.94 -24.22 -18.76
C SER A 33 -9.75 -25.39 -17.77
N LEU A 34 -10.19 -25.20 -16.52
CA LEU A 34 -10.13 -26.17 -15.43
C LEU A 34 -11.16 -27.29 -15.60
N ASN A 35 -10.81 -28.50 -15.16
CA ASN A 35 -11.79 -29.57 -14.96
C ASN A 35 -12.12 -29.81 -13.47
N ASP A 36 -13.20 -30.54 -13.20
CA ASP A 36 -13.66 -30.77 -11.82
C ASP A 36 -12.66 -31.57 -10.97
N ALA A 37 -11.88 -32.46 -11.59
CA ALA A 37 -10.84 -33.21 -10.91
C ALA A 37 -9.68 -32.30 -10.48
N GLU A 38 -9.28 -31.35 -11.32
CA GLU A 38 -8.26 -30.35 -11.01
C GLU A 38 -8.72 -29.39 -9.91
N ILE A 39 -9.98 -28.94 -9.95
CA ILE A 39 -10.58 -28.14 -8.88
C ILE A 39 -10.62 -28.93 -7.57
N GLY A 40 -10.99 -30.21 -7.62
CA GLY A 40 -11.04 -31.10 -6.47
C GLY A 40 -9.68 -31.32 -5.78
N LYS A 41 -8.56 -31.15 -6.50
CA LYS A 41 -7.21 -31.22 -5.90
C LYS A 41 -6.97 -30.10 -4.89
N PHE A 42 -7.47 -28.89 -5.16
CA PHE A 42 -7.32 -27.77 -4.21
C PHE A 42 -8.07 -28.03 -2.91
N GLU A 43 -9.25 -28.67 -2.99
CA GLU A 43 -9.99 -29.07 -1.80
C GLU A 43 -9.31 -30.22 -1.06
N LYS A 44 -8.88 -31.26 -1.80
CA LYS A 44 -8.18 -32.42 -1.22
C LYS A 44 -6.90 -32.00 -0.49
N ASN A 45 -6.18 -31.02 -1.04
CA ASN A 45 -4.96 -30.47 -0.44
C ASN A 45 -5.25 -29.39 0.63
N SER A 46 -6.52 -29.14 0.97
CA SER A 46 -6.95 -28.13 1.95
C SER A 46 -6.42 -26.72 1.66
N ILE A 47 -6.40 -26.33 0.39
CA ILE A 47 -5.87 -25.05 -0.06
C ILE A 47 -6.84 -23.93 0.25
N ASN A 48 -6.53 -23.16 1.29
CA ASN A 48 -7.23 -21.93 1.64
C ASN A 48 -6.64 -20.73 0.88
N GLY A 49 -7.25 -19.55 1.04
CA GLY A 49 -6.86 -18.33 0.35
C GLY A 49 -5.40 -17.91 0.52
N ARG A 50 -4.82 -18.09 1.71
CA ARG A 50 -3.40 -17.77 1.96
C ARG A 50 -2.47 -18.74 1.25
N ALA A 51 -2.83 -20.02 1.22
CA ALA A 51 -2.06 -21.03 0.50
C ALA A 51 -2.17 -20.78 -1.01
N PHE A 52 -3.38 -20.53 -1.50
CA PHE A 52 -3.67 -20.21 -2.90
C PHE A 52 -2.82 -19.04 -3.41
N LEU A 53 -2.74 -17.94 -2.67
CA LEU A 53 -1.93 -16.76 -3.05
C LEU A 53 -0.41 -17.01 -3.07
N LYS A 54 0.06 -18.12 -2.52
CA LYS A 54 1.48 -18.54 -2.53
C LYS A 54 1.78 -19.60 -3.59
N TYR A 55 0.78 -20.07 -4.33
CA TYR A 55 1.02 -21.07 -5.38
C TYR A 55 1.89 -20.47 -6.48
N THR A 56 2.95 -21.19 -6.80
CA THR A 56 3.79 -20.97 -7.97
C THR A 56 3.41 -21.94 -9.07
N GLU A 57 3.93 -21.69 -10.27
CA GLU A 57 3.81 -22.63 -11.39
C GLU A 57 4.33 -24.03 -11.00
N ASP A 58 5.47 -24.09 -10.31
CA ASP A 58 6.05 -25.35 -9.84
C ASP A 58 5.15 -26.10 -8.85
N ASN A 59 4.52 -25.40 -7.90
CA ASN A 59 3.61 -26.02 -6.93
C ASN A 59 2.38 -26.62 -7.64
N LEU A 60 1.83 -25.90 -8.62
CA LEU A 60 0.70 -26.37 -9.42
C LEU A 60 1.08 -27.59 -10.28
N LEU A 61 2.29 -27.63 -10.83
CA LEU A 61 2.81 -28.79 -11.57
C LEU A 61 3.00 -30.01 -10.66
N GLN A 62 3.54 -29.81 -9.45
CA GLN A 62 3.72 -30.89 -8.46
C GLN A 62 2.39 -31.50 -8.03
N ASP A 63 1.34 -30.70 -7.92
CA ASP A 63 -0.03 -31.17 -7.67
C ASP A 63 -0.66 -31.87 -8.88
N GLY A 64 0.06 -31.93 -10.00
CA GLY A 64 -0.33 -32.63 -11.22
C GLY A 64 -1.37 -31.86 -12.04
N LEU A 65 -1.35 -30.53 -12.02
CA LEU A 65 -2.12 -29.72 -12.96
C LEU A 65 -1.41 -29.67 -14.32
N ARG A 66 -2.19 -29.52 -15.40
CA ARG A 66 -1.65 -29.42 -16.76
C ARG A 66 -0.84 -28.14 -16.94
N ARG A 67 0.34 -28.25 -17.53
CA ARG A 67 1.30 -27.13 -17.70
C ARG A 67 0.71 -25.84 -18.28
N GLY A 68 -0.15 -25.93 -19.31
CA GLY A 68 -0.78 -24.74 -19.89
C GLY A 68 -1.72 -24.00 -18.91
N LEU A 69 -2.44 -24.76 -18.09
CA LEU A 69 -3.35 -24.22 -17.09
C LEU A 69 -2.60 -23.64 -15.90
N THR A 70 -1.56 -24.34 -15.50
CA THR A 70 -0.62 -23.95 -14.45
C THR A 70 -0.04 -22.56 -14.69
N SER A 71 0.38 -22.27 -15.94
CA SER A 71 0.91 -20.95 -16.32
C SER A 71 -0.14 -19.84 -16.15
N ASN A 72 -1.35 -20.03 -16.70
CA ASN A 72 -2.44 -19.04 -16.62
C ASN A 72 -2.85 -18.74 -15.17
N LEU A 73 -2.96 -19.76 -14.34
CA LEU A 73 -3.34 -19.60 -12.94
C LEU A 73 -2.22 -18.94 -12.12
N ALA A 74 -0.96 -19.30 -12.37
CA ALA A 74 0.19 -18.67 -11.72
C ALA A 74 0.32 -17.19 -12.10
N GLU A 75 0.08 -16.84 -13.37
CA GLU A 75 0.06 -15.45 -13.84
C GLU A 75 -1.07 -14.65 -13.17
N PHE A 76 -2.26 -15.24 -13.06
CA PHE A 76 -3.36 -14.63 -12.34
C PHE A 76 -3.02 -14.36 -10.87
N ILE A 77 -2.46 -15.34 -10.15
CA ILE A 77 -2.05 -15.18 -8.76
C ILE A 77 -0.99 -14.08 -8.61
N LYS A 78 0.00 -14.04 -9.52
CA LYS A 78 0.99 -12.95 -9.57
C LYS A 78 0.31 -11.59 -9.75
N GLY A 79 -0.68 -11.48 -10.63
CA GLY A 79 -1.47 -10.27 -10.83
C GLY A 79 -2.16 -9.80 -9.55
N VAL A 80 -2.83 -10.71 -8.83
CA VAL A 80 -3.49 -10.40 -7.55
C VAL A 80 -2.47 -9.95 -6.49
N ASN A 81 -1.30 -10.60 -6.42
CA ASN A 81 -0.23 -10.23 -5.50
C ASN A 81 0.41 -8.87 -5.83
N ASN A 82 0.51 -8.52 -7.12
CA ASN A 82 1.06 -7.24 -7.55
C ASN A 82 0.14 -6.06 -7.23
N GLN A 83 -1.19 -6.26 -7.19
CA GLN A 83 -2.13 -5.22 -6.73
C GLN A 83 -1.81 -4.76 -5.30
N LYS A 84 -1.44 -5.70 -4.43
CA LYS A 84 -1.00 -5.36 -3.07
C LYS A 84 0.24 -4.48 -3.09
N GLN A 85 1.25 -4.82 -3.89
CA GLN A 85 2.49 -4.05 -3.96
C GLN A 85 2.26 -2.63 -4.47
N LEU A 86 1.35 -2.44 -5.43
CA LEU A 86 0.98 -1.11 -5.93
C LEU A 86 0.24 -0.29 -4.86
N ASN A 87 -0.70 -0.90 -4.14
CA ASN A 87 -1.43 -0.23 -3.06
C ASN A 87 -0.50 0.14 -1.88
N ASP A 88 0.38 -0.77 -1.48
CA ASP A 88 1.35 -0.57 -0.40
C ASP A 88 2.40 0.50 -0.80
N GLY A 89 2.86 0.47 -2.05
CA GLY A 89 3.80 1.45 -2.61
C GLY A 89 3.21 2.86 -2.72
N GLU A 90 1.95 2.99 -3.15
CA GLU A 90 1.26 4.27 -3.20
C GLU A 90 1.09 4.89 -1.79
N CYS A 91 0.76 4.06 -0.79
CA CYS A 91 0.67 4.48 0.60
C CYS A 91 2.04 4.98 1.13
N HIS A 92 3.11 4.25 0.83
CA HIS A 92 4.48 4.64 1.19
C HIS A 92 4.89 5.98 0.58
N ASN A 93 4.54 6.22 -0.69
CA ASN A 93 4.82 7.48 -1.36
C ASN A 93 4.09 8.67 -0.70
N LYS A 94 2.79 8.50 -0.38
CA LYS A 94 2.01 9.53 0.34
C LYS A 94 2.58 9.83 1.73
N ILE A 95 3.07 8.83 2.45
CA ILE A 95 3.72 9.02 3.76
C ILE A 95 5.05 9.76 3.61
N SER A 96 5.88 9.41 2.62
CA SER A 96 7.14 10.11 2.35
C SER A 96 6.91 11.58 1.99
N GLN A 97 5.95 11.87 1.11
CA GLN A 97 5.53 13.23 0.78
C GLN A 97 5.16 14.00 2.06
N ARG A 98 4.25 13.46 2.91
CA ARG A 98 3.85 14.15 4.15
C ARG A 98 5.02 14.46 5.09
N LYS A 99 6.03 13.59 5.17
CA LYS A 99 7.23 13.83 6.01
C LYS A 99 8.04 15.02 5.50
N GLU A 100 8.16 15.21 4.18
CA GLU A 100 8.85 16.38 3.62
C GLU A 100 8.09 17.68 3.89
N TRP A 101 6.76 17.68 3.73
CA TRP A 101 5.93 18.84 4.06
C TRP A 101 6.04 19.24 5.53
N ILE A 102 6.15 18.28 6.46
CA ILE A 102 6.35 18.56 7.89
C ILE A 102 7.73 19.17 8.15
N LYS A 103 8.79 18.65 7.50
CA LYS A 103 10.14 19.23 7.61
C LYS A 103 10.18 20.68 7.13
N LEU A 104 9.58 20.96 5.97
CA LEU A 104 9.50 22.33 5.43
C LEU A 104 8.73 23.26 6.37
N LYS A 105 7.61 22.82 6.94
CA LYS A 105 6.84 23.60 7.92
C LYS A 105 7.65 23.93 9.18
N LEU A 106 8.40 22.96 9.72
CA LEU A 106 9.26 23.19 10.89
C LEU A 106 10.39 24.19 10.59
N TYR A 107 10.98 24.09 9.40
CA TYR A 107 12.01 25.04 8.96
C TYR A 107 11.45 26.47 8.87
N LEU A 108 10.33 26.66 8.16
CA LEU A 108 9.64 27.95 8.07
C LEU A 108 9.26 28.51 9.44
N TYR A 109 8.78 27.66 10.35
CA TYR A 109 8.45 28.05 11.72
C TYR A 109 9.68 28.53 12.50
N SER A 110 10.80 27.81 12.40
CA SER A 110 12.06 28.22 13.04
C SER A 110 12.61 29.54 12.48
N VAL A 111 12.54 29.75 11.17
CA VAL A 111 12.96 31.00 10.53
C VAL A 111 12.08 32.16 10.99
N CYS A 112 10.76 31.98 11.04
CA CYS A 112 9.84 32.99 11.56
C CYS A 112 10.14 33.35 13.02
N ILE A 113 10.40 32.35 13.88
CA ILE A 113 10.74 32.58 15.29
C ILE A 113 12.01 33.42 15.41
N VAL A 114 13.08 33.08 14.67
CA VAL A 114 14.34 33.82 14.70
C VAL A 114 14.16 35.26 14.20
N SER A 115 13.36 35.46 13.14
CA SER A 115 13.02 36.80 12.66
C SER A 115 12.23 37.61 13.70
N TYR A 116 11.26 36.99 14.38
CA TYR A 116 10.43 37.65 15.39
C TYR A 116 11.24 38.03 16.62
N LEU A 117 12.11 37.14 17.10
CA LEU A 117 13.05 37.42 18.18
C LEU A 117 14.01 38.56 17.81
N ASN A 118 14.60 38.53 16.62
CA ASN A 118 15.49 39.62 16.19
C ASN A 118 14.77 40.97 16.08
N LEU A 119 13.51 40.99 15.63
CA LEU A 119 12.72 42.21 15.57
C LEU A 119 12.38 42.75 16.98
N GLN A 120 12.06 41.86 17.92
CA GLN A 120 11.81 42.21 19.32
C GLN A 120 13.06 42.77 20.00
N PHE A 121 14.22 42.11 19.80
CA PHE A 121 15.51 42.59 20.29
C PHE A 121 15.88 43.97 19.72
N CYS A 122 15.61 44.24 18.44
CA CYS A 122 15.83 45.56 17.87
C CYS A 122 14.93 46.64 18.48
N ALA A 123 13.66 46.33 18.77
CA ALA A 123 12.74 47.26 19.41
C ALA A 123 13.18 47.61 20.84
N ASP A 124 13.60 46.61 21.62
CA ASP A 124 14.02 46.81 23.01
C ASP A 124 15.33 47.64 23.09
N ILE A 125 16.30 47.40 22.20
CA ILE A 125 17.55 48.19 22.14
C ILE A 125 17.27 49.65 21.78
N LEU A 126 16.33 49.93 20.88
CA LEU A 126 15.99 51.30 20.48
C LEU A 126 15.35 52.09 21.63
N VAL A 127 14.46 51.45 22.40
CA VAL A 127 13.84 52.04 23.60
C VAL A 127 14.90 52.36 24.66
N PHE A 128 15.85 51.43 24.88
CA PHE A 128 16.95 51.67 25.82
C PHE A 128 17.86 52.83 25.39
N GLN A 129 18.16 52.98 24.09
CA GLN A 129 18.97 54.10 23.61
C GLN A 129 18.25 55.44 23.74
N ILE A 130 16.95 55.50 23.43
CA ILE A 130 16.14 56.72 23.58
C ILE A 130 16.04 57.15 25.05
N CYS A 131 15.82 56.20 25.97
CA CYS A 131 15.77 56.48 27.40
C CYS A 131 17.13 56.94 27.96
N ALA A 132 18.24 56.35 27.51
CA ALA A 132 19.58 56.76 27.91
C ALA A 132 19.93 58.18 27.45
N ILE A 133 19.52 58.55 26.23
CA ILE A 133 19.69 59.92 25.72
C ILE A 133 18.85 60.91 26.52
N ALA A 134 17.58 60.60 26.83
CA ALA A 134 16.70 61.49 27.59
C ALA A 134 17.21 61.80 29.01
N LEU A 135 17.85 60.83 29.67
CA LEU A 135 18.45 61.01 31.00
C LEU A 135 19.74 61.84 31.00
N ALA A 136 20.42 61.97 29.86
CA ALA A 136 21.66 62.74 29.74
C ALA A 136 21.42 64.26 29.54
N TYR A 137 20.17 64.66 29.25
CA TYR A 137 19.76 66.05 29.03
C TYR A 137 18.94 66.64 30.19
N LEU A 138 18.89 65.95 31.32
CA LEU A 138 18.19 66.34 32.56
C LEU A 138 19.20 66.63 33.65
#